data_AF-A0A841AHK5-F1
#
_entry.id   AF-A0A841AHK5-F1
#
_cell.length_a   1.000
_cell.length_b   1.000
_cell.length_c   1.000
_cell.angle_alpha   90.00
_cell.angle_beta   90.00
_cell.angle_gamma   90.00
#
_symmetry.space_group_name_H-M   'P 1'
#
loop_
_entity.id
_entity.type
_entity.pdbx_description
1 polymer ?
#
loop_
_entity_poly.entity_id
_entity_poly.type
_entity_poly.pdbx_seq_one_letter_code
_entity_poly.pdbx_strand_id
1 'polypeptide(L)'
;MFVSEKPKARTEDEYRYAITRWETSFRQAWPGAVELFVRHSLPPNEISITNKTQTFLHDVEVRLHLEGSITTLVPEYAVNDEPTWADLKLPEPPREWGPVKIDLRERFGGANYAALLPGEYSPSRAFLASKTSWANGGSVDVTVSAGDLRPKALFESDDGGSILIVSEQASGLVHGTWDATIRGYNQIFSGGLDVEITESTDLTTLMRSFLYLS
;
A
#
# COMPACT_ATOMS: atom_id res chain seq x y z
N MET A 1 11.25 47.95 -15.91
CA MET A 1 11.17 46.52 -15.52
C MET A 1 12.43 45.86 -16.02
N PHE A 2 13.42 45.63 -15.16
CA PHE A 2 14.71 45.06 -15.56
C PHE A 2 14.66 43.54 -15.36
N VAL A 3 14.52 42.80 -16.45
CA VAL A 3 14.72 41.35 -16.47
C VAL A 3 16.22 41.13 -16.66
N SER A 4 16.92 40.66 -15.63
CA SER A 4 18.30 40.18 -15.81
C SER A 4 18.25 38.70 -16.15
N GLU A 5 18.38 38.36 -17.44
CA GLU A 5 18.65 36.99 -17.87
C GLU A 5 20.07 36.61 -17.41
N LYS A 6 20.19 35.70 -16.45
CA LYS A 6 21.49 35.07 -16.19
C LYS A 6 21.81 34.09 -17.33
N PRO A 7 23.00 34.17 -17.95
CA PRO A 7 23.40 33.21 -18.98
C PRO A 7 23.37 31.78 -18.42
N LYS A 8 23.01 30.84 -19.30
CA LYS A 8 22.82 29.41 -18.99
C LYS A 8 24.02 28.86 -18.23
N ALA A 9 23.84 28.49 -16.97
CA ALA A 9 24.89 27.88 -16.15
C ALA A 9 25.16 26.40 -16.48
N ARG A 10 24.39 25.80 -17.39
CA ARG A 10 24.48 24.40 -17.78
C ARG A 10 24.61 24.27 -19.30
N THR A 11 25.58 23.49 -19.76
CA THR A 11 25.70 23.14 -21.19
C THR A 11 24.61 22.15 -21.61
N GLU A 12 24.39 22.00 -22.91
CA GLU A 12 23.44 21.00 -23.40
C GLU A 12 23.89 19.57 -23.03
N ASP A 13 25.19 19.30 -23.10
CA ASP A 13 25.77 18.01 -22.71
C ASP A 13 25.56 17.72 -21.22
N GLU A 14 25.75 18.72 -20.35
CA GLU A 14 25.46 18.60 -18.92
C GLU A 14 23.96 18.38 -18.64
N TYR A 15 23.07 18.95 -19.46
CA TYR A 15 21.63 18.66 -19.35
C TYR A 15 21.30 17.23 -19.75
N ARG A 16 21.80 16.78 -20.91
CA ARG A 16 21.60 15.42 -21.40
C ARG A 16 22.16 14.41 -20.41
N TYR A 17 23.34 14.68 -19.85
CA TYR A 17 23.92 13.86 -18.80
C TYR A 17 23.04 13.81 -17.53
N ALA A 18 22.47 14.95 -17.12
CA ALA A 18 21.53 14.99 -15.99
C ALA A 18 20.26 14.17 -16.25
N ILE A 19 19.73 14.20 -17.48
CA ILE A 19 18.59 13.35 -17.88
C ILE A 19 18.97 11.88 -17.79
N THR A 20 20.10 11.46 -18.37
CA THR A 20 20.53 10.05 -18.32
C THR A 20 20.74 9.56 -16.90
N ARG A 21 21.33 10.40 -16.03
CA ARG A 21 21.51 10.07 -14.61
C ARG A 21 20.17 9.95 -13.89
N TRP A 22 19.25 10.89 -14.13
CA TRP A 22 17.91 10.84 -13.57
C TRP A 22 17.16 9.60 -14.04
N GLU A 23 17.16 9.30 -15.34
CA GLU A 23 16.50 8.11 -15.92
C GLU A 23 17.03 6.82 -15.26
N THR A 24 18.35 6.71 -15.11
CA THR A 24 18.97 5.55 -14.44
C THR A 24 18.48 5.42 -12.99
N SER A 25 18.48 6.53 -12.26
CA SER A 25 18.04 6.57 -10.86
C SER A 25 16.54 6.27 -10.72
N PHE A 26 15.73 6.78 -11.65
CA PHE A 26 14.29 6.55 -11.71
C PHE A 26 13.98 5.08 -11.96
N ARG A 27 14.64 4.45 -12.96
CA ARG A 27 14.48 3.02 -13.25
C ARG A 27 14.91 2.14 -12.08
N GLN A 28 15.94 2.53 -11.34
CA GLN A 28 16.39 1.82 -10.14
C GLN A 28 15.39 1.94 -8.98
N ALA A 29 14.78 3.12 -8.80
CA ALA A 29 13.79 3.37 -7.75
C ALA A 29 12.40 2.79 -8.09
N TRP A 30 12.11 2.54 -9.37
CA TRP A 30 10.79 2.19 -9.87
C TRP A 30 10.12 0.99 -9.15
N PRO A 31 10.79 -0.16 -8.93
CA PRO A 31 10.15 -1.29 -8.24
C PRO A 31 9.67 -0.93 -6.82
N GLY A 32 10.48 -0.17 -6.07
CA GLY A 32 10.10 0.28 -4.72
C GLY A 32 9.01 1.34 -4.73
N ALA A 33 9.01 2.22 -5.75
CA ALA A 33 7.95 3.22 -5.92
C ALA A 33 6.58 2.57 -6.20
N VAL A 34 6.54 1.47 -6.96
CA VAL A 34 5.31 0.71 -7.19
C VAL A 34 4.80 0.09 -5.89
N GLU A 35 5.68 -0.51 -5.08
CA GLU A 35 5.29 -1.05 -3.77
C GLU A 35 4.71 0.03 -2.85
N LEU A 36 5.39 1.18 -2.74
CA LEU A 36 4.92 2.32 -1.95
C LEU A 36 3.59 2.85 -2.47
N PHE A 37 3.42 2.96 -3.79
CA PHE A 37 2.17 3.38 -4.38
C PHE A 37 1.01 2.46 -4.00
N VAL A 38 1.22 1.14 -4.05
CA VAL A 38 0.21 0.17 -3.59
C VAL A 38 -0.11 0.38 -2.12
N ARG A 39 0.92 0.49 -1.28
CA ARG A 39 0.77 0.69 0.16
C ARG A 39 -0.02 1.93 0.51
N HIS A 40 -0.04 2.96 -0.33
CA HIS A 40 -0.78 4.21 -0.13
C HIS A 40 -2.15 4.25 -0.83
N SER A 41 -2.33 3.49 -1.91
CA SER A 41 -3.48 3.66 -2.81
C SER A 41 -4.53 2.56 -2.69
N LEU A 42 -4.15 1.35 -2.27
CA LEU A 42 -5.06 0.21 -2.27
C LEU A 42 -5.62 -0.09 -0.88
N PRO A 43 -6.94 -0.37 -0.78
CA PRO A 43 -7.56 -0.80 0.46
C PRO A 43 -6.96 -2.13 0.97
N PRO A 44 -6.84 -2.30 2.29
CA PRO A 44 -6.48 -3.60 2.87
C PRO A 44 -7.58 -4.63 2.59
N ASN A 45 -7.20 -5.91 2.54
CA ASN A 45 -8.17 -7.01 2.38
C ASN A 45 -8.87 -7.28 3.71
N GLU A 46 -10.14 -7.65 3.59
CA GLU A 46 -10.99 -8.02 4.71
C GLU A 46 -11.26 -9.53 4.71
N ILE A 47 -11.31 -10.12 5.92
CA ILE A 47 -11.70 -11.51 6.12
C ILE A 47 -13.02 -11.56 6.89
N SER A 48 -13.96 -12.29 6.30
CA SER A 48 -15.28 -12.52 6.87
C SER A 48 -15.45 -13.98 7.27
N ILE A 49 -15.83 -14.24 8.52
CA ILE A 49 -16.09 -15.60 9.05
C ILE A 49 -17.53 -15.66 9.52
N THR A 50 -18.32 -16.58 8.96
CA THR A 50 -19.72 -16.77 9.35
C THR A 50 -19.92 -18.11 10.06
N ASN A 51 -20.49 -18.08 11.27
CA ASN A 51 -20.97 -19.29 11.92
C ASN A 51 -22.28 -19.78 11.28
N LYS A 52 -22.21 -20.74 10.37
CA LYS A 52 -23.40 -21.30 9.69
C LYS A 52 -24.24 -22.26 10.55
N THR A 53 -23.82 -22.56 11.77
CA THR A 53 -24.48 -23.53 12.65
C THR A 53 -25.58 -22.88 13.51
N GLN A 54 -26.36 -23.70 14.23
CA GLN A 54 -27.26 -23.23 15.29
C GLN A 54 -26.59 -23.16 16.67
N THR A 55 -25.30 -23.48 16.77
CA THR A 55 -24.59 -23.58 18.05
C THR A 55 -23.72 -22.35 18.27
N PHE A 56 -23.61 -21.92 19.53
CA PHE A 56 -22.68 -20.86 19.90
C PHE A 56 -21.26 -21.43 19.91
N LEU A 57 -20.37 -20.82 19.13
CA LEU A 57 -18.97 -21.23 19.03
C LEU A 57 -18.12 -20.27 19.84
N HIS A 58 -17.29 -20.81 20.72
CA HIS A 58 -16.41 -20.03 21.59
C HIS A 58 -14.99 -20.02 21.06
N ASP A 59 -14.33 -18.85 21.18
CA ASP A 59 -12.89 -18.71 20.96
C ASP A 59 -12.43 -19.35 19.64
N VAL A 60 -13.05 -18.90 18.54
CA VAL A 60 -12.81 -19.41 17.19
C VAL A 60 -11.52 -18.80 16.63
N GLU A 61 -10.56 -19.65 16.28
CA GLU A 61 -9.35 -19.29 15.52
C GLU A 61 -9.38 -19.99 14.16
N VAL A 62 -9.13 -19.23 13.10
CA VAL A 62 -9.04 -19.72 11.72
C VAL A 62 -7.66 -19.44 11.17
N ARG A 63 -7.08 -20.43 10.50
CA ARG A 63 -5.85 -20.32 9.72
C ARG A 63 -6.19 -20.53 8.26
N LEU A 64 -5.88 -19.56 7.41
CA LEU A 64 -6.10 -19.56 5.98
C LEU A 64 -4.74 -19.65 5.29
N HIS A 65 -4.62 -20.54 4.31
CA HIS A 65 -3.49 -20.63 3.40
C HIS A 65 -3.98 -20.29 1.99
N LEU A 66 -3.37 -19.31 1.34
CA LEU A 66 -3.64 -18.93 -0.04
C LEU A 66 -2.46 -19.37 -0.93
N GLU A 67 -2.77 -20.18 -1.94
CA GLU A 67 -1.79 -20.75 -2.86
C GLU A 67 -1.38 -19.76 -3.95
N GLY A 68 -0.16 -19.94 -4.45
CA GLY A 68 0.37 -19.20 -5.59
C GLY A 68 1.22 -17.99 -5.21
N SER A 69 1.72 -17.28 -6.22
CA SER A 69 2.66 -16.16 -6.13
C SER A 69 1.98 -14.88 -5.58
N ILE A 70 1.53 -14.95 -4.33
CA ILE A 70 0.84 -13.88 -3.61
C ILE A 70 1.77 -13.29 -2.58
N THR A 71 1.79 -11.97 -2.50
CA THR A 71 2.59 -11.19 -1.56
C THR A 71 1.67 -10.31 -0.72
N THR A 72 1.97 -10.17 0.56
CA THR A 72 1.27 -9.24 1.44
C THR A 72 2.05 -7.94 1.61
N LEU A 73 1.36 -6.80 1.60
CA LEU A 73 1.89 -5.49 1.98
C LEU A 73 1.05 -4.88 3.10
N VAL A 74 1.71 -4.12 3.97
CA VAL A 74 1.05 -3.38 5.04
C VAL A 74 0.69 -1.99 4.51
N PRO A 75 -0.56 -1.52 4.67
CA PRO A 75 -0.94 -0.17 4.25
C PRO A 75 -0.20 0.90 5.08
N GLU A 76 0.22 2.00 4.43
CA GLU A 76 0.99 3.10 5.05
C GLU A 76 0.25 4.46 5.05
N TYR A 77 -1.05 4.48 4.78
CA TYR A 77 -1.87 5.69 4.65
C TYR A 77 -2.96 5.81 5.72
N ALA A 78 -3.45 7.05 5.92
CA ALA A 78 -4.76 7.29 6.52
C ALA A 78 -5.82 7.19 5.42
N VAL A 79 -6.91 6.45 5.67
CA VAL A 79 -7.99 6.20 4.68
C VAL A 79 -8.37 7.50 3.92
N ASN A 80 -8.28 7.46 2.58
CA ASN A 80 -8.52 8.56 1.63
C ASN A 80 -7.39 9.59 1.42
N ASP A 81 -6.15 9.31 1.82
CA ASP A 81 -4.99 10.13 1.46
C ASP A 81 -4.40 9.67 0.11
N GLU A 82 -4.28 10.59 -0.86
CA GLU A 82 -3.68 10.29 -2.17
C GLU A 82 -2.15 10.28 -2.04
N PRO A 83 -1.42 9.33 -2.64
CA PRO A 83 0.03 9.34 -2.59
C PRO A 83 0.59 10.59 -3.27
N THR A 84 1.66 11.14 -2.72
CA THR A 84 2.43 12.22 -3.35
C THR A 84 3.72 11.70 -3.99
N TRP A 85 4.36 12.52 -4.82
CA TRP A 85 5.66 12.19 -5.41
C TRP A 85 6.73 11.84 -4.36
N ALA A 86 6.68 12.52 -3.20
CA ALA A 86 7.62 12.31 -2.10
C ALA A 86 7.40 10.94 -1.43
N ASP A 87 6.16 10.50 -1.30
CA ASP A 87 5.80 9.21 -0.68
C ASP A 87 6.36 8.03 -1.49
N LEU A 88 6.44 8.18 -2.81
CA LEU A 88 6.99 7.15 -3.71
C LEU A 88 8.53 7.13 -3.74
N LYS A 89 9.20 8.07 -3.07
CA LYS A 89 10.67 8.20 -3.04
C LYS A 89 11.30 8.23 -4.44
N LEU A 90 10.57 8.74 -5.43
CA LEU A 90 11.05 8.88 -6.80
C LEU A 90 11.99 10.10 -6.92
N PRO A 91 13.10 10.00 -7.68
CA PRO A 91 13.98 11.14 -7.88
C PRO A 91 13.28 12.25 -8.67
N GLU A 92 13.41 13.49 -8.21
CA GLU A 92 12.84 14.64 -8.91
C GLU A 92 13.42 14.77 -10.33
N PRO A 93 12.58 15.08 -11.34
CA PRO A 93 13.04 15.29 -12.70
C PRO A 93 14.03 16.46 -12.76
N PRO A 94 15.07 16.37 -13.61
CA PRO A 94 16.03 17.45 -13.75
C PRO A 94 15.32 18.68 -14.30
N ARG A 95 15.71 19.86 -13.81
CA ARG A 95 15.18 21.14 -14.28
C ARG A 95 15.17 21.23 -15.80
N GLU A 96 14.05 21.69 -16.35
CA GLU A 96 13.84 21.93 -17.77
C GLU A 96 14.96 22.78 -18.39
N TRP A 97 15.24 22.51 -19.65
CA TRP A 97 16.19 23.29 -20.44
C TRP A 97 15.63 24.66 -20.78
N GLY A 98 16.34 25.71 -20.40
CA GLY A 98 15.95 27.07 -20.74
C GLY A 98 16.48 28.12 -19.77
N PRO A 99 16.34 29.40 -20.13
CA PRO A 99 16.64 30.53 -19.26
C PRO A 99 15.76 30.46 -18.01
N VAL A 100 16.34 30.82 -16.86
CA VAL A 100 15.63 30.82 -15.59
C VAL A 100 14.84 32.13 -15.50
N LYS A 101 13.51 32.04 -15.39
CA LYS A 101 12.72 33.16 -14.87
C LYS A 101 12.93 33.20 -13.36
N ILE A 102 13.87 34.01 -12.90
CA ILE A 102 14.05 34.29 -11.48
C ILE A 102 12.99 35.35 -11.15
N ASP A 103 11.92 34.95 -10.48
CA ASP A 103 11.04 35.95 -9.87
C ASP A 103 11.78 36.53 -8.66
N LEU A 104 12.14 37.81 -8.74
CA LEU A 104 12.85 38.50 -7.64
C LEU A 104 12.00 38.59 -6.37
N ARG A 105 10.69 38.33 -6.47
CA ARG A 105 9.79 38.19 -5.31
C ARG A 105 10.06 36.91 -4.50
N GLU A 106 10.48 35.81 -5.12
CA GLU A 106 10.86 34.57 -4.40
C GLU A 106 12.26 34.68 -3.78
N ARG A 107 13.12 35.55 -4.33
CA ARG A 107 14.51 35.70 -3.85
C ARG A 107 14.65 36.66 -2.67
N PHE A 108 13.67 37.52 -2.44
CA PHE A 108 13.64 38.49 -1.33
C PHE A 108 12.33 38.49 -0.51
N GLY A 109 11.32 37.74 -0.94
CA GLY A 109 10.03 37.61 -0.27
C GLY A 109 9.89 36.23 0.37
N GLY A 110 10.21 36.16 1.66
CA GLY A 110 9.79 35.05 2.51
C GLY A 110 10.91 34.07 2.86
N ALA A 111 11.80 34.49 3.75
CA ALA A 111 12.30 33.56 4.75
C ALA A 111 11.12 33.10 5.61
N ASN A 112 10.34 32.14 5.11
CA ASN A 112 9.43 31.38 5.95
C ASN A 112 10.24 30.24 6.54
N TYR A 113 10.93 30.56 7.64
CA TYR A 113 11.14 29.58 8.69
C TYR A 113 9.76 29.20 9.20
N ALA A 114 9.08 28.27 8.51
CA ALA A 114 7.89 27.64 9.04
C ALA A 114 8.32 26.95 10.32
N ALA A 115 7.79 27.48 11.42
CA ALA A 115 8.15 27.16 12.77
C ALA A 115 8.12 25.66 13.02
N LEU A 116 9.06 25.22 13.87
CA LEU A 116 8.96 24.01 14.68
C LEU A 116 7.63 24.07 15.44
N LEU A 117 6.55 23.54 14.84
CA LEU A 117 5.36 23.19 15.57
C LEU A 117 5.68 21.89 16.32
N PRO A 118 5.46 21.82 17.64
CA PRO A 118 5.48 20.53 18.34
C PRO A 118 4.49 19.64 17.61
N GLY A 119 4.97 18.48 17.13
CA GLY A 119 4.10 17.48 16.54
C GLY A 119 2.92 17.24 17.46
N GLU A 120 1.71 17.43 16.95
CA GLU A 120 0.51 17.01 17.64
C GLU A 120 0.68 15.53 17.91
N TYR A 121 0.81 15.20 19.19
CA TYR A 121 0.73 13.84 19.67
C TYR A 121 -0.64 13.31 19.26
N SER A 122 -0.68 12.62 18.11
CA SER A 122 -1.77 11.72 17.82
C SER A 122 -1.81 10.73 18.98
N PRO A 123 -2.91 10.64 19.76
CA PRO A 123 -2.98 9.68 20.83
C PRO A 123 -2.75 8.31 20.18
N SER A 124 -1.65 7.67 20.58
CA SER A 124 -1.37 6.27 20.27
C SER A 124 -2.68 5.51 20.49
N ARG A 125 -3.32 5.05 19.40
CA ARG A 125 -4.41 4.08 19.48
C ARG A 125 -3.91 3.04 20.48
N ALA A 126 -4.68 2.80 21.54
CA ALA A 126 -4.41 1.66 22.40
C ALA A 126 -4.16 0.48 21.46
N PHE A 127 -2.99 -0.16 21.56
CA PHE A 127 -2.62 -1.31 20.75
C PHE A 127 -3.64 -2.42 21.06
N LEU A 128 -4.79 -2.36 20.41
CA LEU A 128 -5.68 -3.50 20.30
C LEU A 128 -4.87 -4.52 19.51
N ALA A 129 -4.69 -5.69 20.10
CA ALA A 129 -4.04 -6.79 19.41
C ALA A 129 -4.80 -7.02 18.10
N SER A 130 -4.08 -6.99 16.98
CA SER A 130 -4.60 -7.32 15.66
C SER A 130 -5.31 -8.66 15.75
N LYS A 131 -6.53 -8.74 15.21
CA LYS A 131 -7.29 -9.99 15.13
C LYS A 131 -6.84 -10.82 13.94
N THR A 132 -6.12 -10.22 12.99
CA THR A 132 -5.50 -10.86 11.85
C THR A 132 -3.98 -10.77 11.92
N SER A 133 -3.30 -11.83 11.49
CA SER A 133 -1.85 -11.88 11.34
C SER A 133 -1.52 -12.51 10.01
N TRP A 134 -0.71 -11.82 9.19
CA TRP A 134 -0.41 -12.19 7.82
C TRP A 134 1.07 -12.54 7.68
N ALA A 135 1.38 -13.68 7.07
CA ALA A 135 2.74 -14.12 6.81
C ALA A 135 2.92 -14.41 5.32
N ASN A 136 4.10 -14.03 4.80
CA ASN A 136 4.46 -14.16 3.40
C ASN A 136 5.65 -15.12 3.24
N GLY A 137 5.52 -16.08 2.32
CA GLY A 137 6.54 -17.10 2.07
C GLY A 137 6.58 -17.63 0.63
N GLY A 138 6.06 -16.88 -0.35
CA GLY A 138 5.77 -17.40 -1.71
C GLY A 138 4.37 -18.01 -1.83
N SER A 139 3.64 -17.98 -0.72
CA SER A 139 2.21 -18.16 -0.50
C SER A 139 1.84 -17.27 0.70
N VAL A 140 0.55 -17.12 0.98
CA VAL A 140 0.10 -16.27 2.10
C VAL A 140 -0.62 -17.10 3.15
N ASP A 141 -0.11 -17.04 4.39
CA ASP A 141 -0.78 -17.61 5.55
C ASP A 141 -1.40 -16.48 6.38
N VAL A 142 -2.67 -16.65 6.75
CA VAL A 142 -3.42 -15.71 7.58
C VAL A 142 -3.97 -16.40 8.80
N THR A 143 -3.67 -15.89 9.99
CA THR A 143 -4.31 -16.32 11.22
C THR A 143 -5.34 -15.28 11.64
N VAL A 144 -6.56 -15.73 11.95
CA VAL A 144 -7.69 -14.88 12.32
C VAL A 144 -8.29 -15.35 13.63
N SER A 145 -8.25 -14.49 14.64
CA SER A 145 -8.88 -14.71 15.94
C SER A 145 -10.27 -14.06 15.93
N ALA A 146 -11.28 -14.84 15.54
CA ALA A 146 -12.68 -14.38 15.45
C ALA A 146 -13.37 -14.31 16.82
N GLY A 147 -12.85 -15.02 17.83
CA GLY A 147 -13.39 -15.04 19.18
C GLY A 147 -14.75 -15.75 19.24
N ASP A 148 -15.69 -15.20 20.00
CA ASP A 148 -17.00 -15.83 20.23
C ASP A 148 -17.98 -15.54 19.09
N LEU A 149 -18.42 -16.60 18.38
CA LEU A 149 -19.37 -16.50 17.26
C LEU A 149 -20.72 -17.12 17.60
N ARG A 150 -21.71 -16.26 17.86
CA ARG A 150 -23.12 -16.66 18.04
C ARG A 150 -23.65 -17.41 16.80
N PRO A 151 -24.73 -18.21 16.94
CA PRO A 151 -25.37 -18.84 15.81
C PRO A 151 -25.68 -17.82 14.71
N LYS A 152 -25.29 -18.11 13.47
CA LYS A 152 -25.48 -17.25 12.28
C LYS A 152 -24.74 -15.90 12.33
N ALA A 153 -23.90 -15.66 13.33
CA ALA A 153 -23.14 -14.42 13.42
C ALA A 153 -22.04 -14.35 12.35
N LEU A 154 -21.78 -13.12 11.93
CA LEU A 154 -20.70 -12.75 11.04
C LEU A 154 -19.62 -12.03 11.87
N PHE A 155 -18.39 -12.45 11.68
CA PHE A 155 -17.19 -11.72 12.05
C PHE A 155 -16.59 -11.11 10.80
N GLU A 156 -16.12 -9.89 10.92
CA GLU A 156 -15.46 -9.10 9.89
C GLU A 156 -14.19 -8.51 10.51
N SER A 157 -13.06 -8.63 9.81
CA SER A 157 -11.80 -8.05 10.28
C SER A 157 -11.79 -6.53 10.05
N ASP A 158 -11.70 -5.77 11.12
CA ASP A 158 -11.70 -4.30 11.11
C ASP A 158 -10.33 -3.67 11.43
N ASP A 159 -9.27 -4.49 11.50
CA ASP A 159 -7.96 -4.10 12.04
C ASP A 159 -7.00 -3.49 11.01
N GLY A 160 -7.47 -3.18 9.80
CA GLY A 160 -6.63 -2.59 8.75
C GLY A 160 -5.58 -3.58 8.25
N GLY A 161 -6.05 -4.75 7.80
CA GLY A 161 -5.25 -5.91 7.39
C GLY A 161 -4.27 -5.67 6.23
N SER A 162 -3.82 -6.75 5.59
CA SER A 162 -2.83 -6.65 4.53
C SER A 162 -3.44 -6.45 3.14
N ILE A 163 -2.71 -5.76 2.26
CA ILE A 163 -2.97 -5.72 0.83
C ILE A 163 -2.36 -6.98 0.20
N LEU A 164 -3.14 -7.73 -0.56
CA LEU A 164 -2.68 -8.88 -1.33
C LEU A 164 -2.33 -8.45 -2.75
N ILE A 165 -1.11 -8.79 -3.18
CA ILE A 165 -0.63 -8.60 -4.55
C ILE A 165 -0.39 -9.96 -5.16
N VAL A 166 -0.97 -10.18 -6.34
CA VAL A 166 -0.74 -11.38 -7.13
C VAL A 166 0.26 -11.05 -8.24
N SER A 167 1.40 -11.73 -8.25
CA SER A 167 2.57 -11.34 -9.06
C SER A 167 2.55 -11.85 -10.51
N GLU A 168 1.52 -12.61 -10.88
CA GLU A 168 1.30 -13.13 -12.23
C GLU A 168 -0.17 -12.96 -12.61
N GLN A 169 -0.51 -13.10 -13.89
CA GLN A 169 -1.90 -13.26 -14.32
C GLN A 169 -2.43 -14.60 -13.78
N ALA A 170 -2.72 -14.65 -12.48
CA ALA A 170 -3.51 -15.70 -11.89
C ALA A 170 -4.83 -15.75 -12.66
N SER A 171 -5.35 -16.95 -12.84
CA SER A 171 -6.50 -17.30 -13.69
C SER A 171 -7.84 -16.73 -13.20
N GLY A 172 -7.84 -15.55 -12.58
CA GLY A 172 -8.99 -14.92 -11.94
C GLY A 172 -9.39 -15.60 -10.63
N LEU A 173 -8.65 -16.63 -10.19
CA LEU A 173 -8.99 -17.45 -9.04
C LEU A 173 -7.72 -17.74 -8.21
N VAL A 174 -7.82 -17.50 -6.91
CA VAL A 174 -6.83 -17.91 -5.92
C VAL A 174 -7.40 -19.09 -5.14
N HIS A 175 -6.71 -20.22 -5.19
CA HIS A 175 -7.06 -21.39 -4.39
C HIS A 175 -6.50 -21.24 -2.98
N GLY A 176 -7.25 -21.73 -2.00
CA GLY A 176 -6.81 -21.73 -0.62
C GLY A 176 -7.40 -22.86 0.19
N THR A 177 -6.80 -23.10 1.34
CA THR A 177 -7.27 -24.04 2.35
C THR A 177 -7.38 -23.34 3.68
N TRP A 178 -8.27 -23.81 4.55
CA TRP A 178 -8.41 -23.27 5.88
C TRP A 178 -8.54 -24.38 6.91
N ASP A 179 -8.03 -24.09 8.10
CA ASP A 179 -8.21 -24.87 9.32
C ASP A 179 -8.83 -23.98 10.40
N ALA A 180 -9.78 -24.52 11.16
CA ALA A 180 -10.42 -23.82 12.26
C ALA A 180 -10.37 -24.65 13.54
N THR A 181 -10.10 -23.97 14.65
CA THR A 181 -10.19 -24.52 16.00
C THR A 181 -11.25 -23.77 16.79
N ILE A 182 -12.01 -24.51 17.59
CA ILE A 182 -13.11 -23.99 18.39
C ILE A 182 -12.95 -24.56 19.79
N ARG A 183 -12.95 -23.70 20.81
CA ARG A 183 -12.85 -24.16 22.19
C ARG A 183 -14.00 -25.10 22.52
N GLY A 184 -13.66 -26.26 23.08
CA GLY A 184 -14.61 -27.28 23.53
C GLY A 184 -14.97 -28.35 22.50
N TYR A 185 -14.55 -28.20 21.23
CA TYR A 185 -14.80 -29.21 20.20
C TYR A 185 -13.65 -30.21 20.03
N ASN A 186 -12.46 -29.93 20.57
CA ASN A 186 -11.27 -30.81 20.57
C ASN A 186 -10.94 -31.44 19.21
N GLN A 187 -11.28 -30.76 18.12
CA GLN A 187 -11.02 -31.19 16.76
C GLN A 187 -10.66 -29.98 15.88
N ILE A 188 -9.94 -30.24 14.79
CA ILE A 188 -9.66 -29.26 13.75
C ILE A 188 -10.70 -29.47 12.65
N PHE A 189 -11.32 -28.39 12.21
CA PHE A 189 -12.20 -28.37 11.04
C PHE A 189 -11.40 -27.83 9.87
N SER A 190 -11.49 -28.46 8.70
CA SER A 190 -10.72 -28.04 7.53
C SER A 190 -11.60 -27.92 6.29
N GLY A 191 -11.21 -27.09 5.33
CA GLY A 191 -11.89 -26.97 4.05
C GLY A 191 -11.07 -26.24 2.99
N GLY A 192 -11.58 -26.26 1.76
CA GLY A 192 -11.07 -25.44 0.67
C GLY A 192 -11.86 -24.13 0.53
N LEU A 193 -11.22 -23.13 -0.05
CA LEU A 193 -11.82 -21.87 -0.45
C LEU A 193 -11.23 -21.47 -1.81
N ASP A 194 -12.10 -21.05 -2.72
CA ASP A 194 -11.71 -20.41 -3.96
C ASP A 194 -12.08 -18.93 -3.89
N VAL A 195 -11.09 -18.06 -4.05
CA VAL A 195 -11.27 -16.61 -4.01
C VAL A 195 -11.20 -16.07 -5.44
N GLU A 196 -12.33 -15.56 -5.93
CA GLU A 196 -12.39 -14.89 -7.22
C GLU A 196 -11.77 -13.49 -7.14
N ILE A 197 -10.94 -13.15 -8.13
CA ILE A 197 -10.37 -11.81 -8.31
C ILE A 197 -11.38 -10.99 -9.13
N THR A 198 -12.43 -10.49 -8.48
CA THR A 198 -13.56 -9.81 -9.15
C THR A 198 -13.25 -8.36 -9.55
N GLU A 199 -12.38 -7.67 -8.83
CA GLU A 199 -11.98 -6.28 -9.09
C GLU A 199 -10.45 -6.17 -9.19
N SER A 200 -9.87 -6.79 -10.23
CA SER A 200 -8.42 -6.67 -10.46
C SER A 200 -8.08 -5.21 -10.75
N THR A 201 -7.52 -4.52 -9.76
CA THR A 201 -7.01 -3.17 -9.95
C THR A 201 -5.68 -3.28 -10.69
N ASP A 202 -5.66 -2.92 -11.98
CA ASP A 202 -4.43 -2.91 -12.77
C ASP A 202 -3.52 -1.77 -12.28
N LEU A 203 -2.48 -2.15 -11.54
CA LEU A 203 -1.46 -1.25 -11.01
C LEU A 203 -0.79 -0.42 -12.12
N THR A 204 -0.69 -0.97 -13.34
CA THR A 204 -0.14 -0.25 -14.49
C THR A 204 -0.99 0.96 -14.84
N THR A 205 -2.30 0.77 -14.87
CA THR A 205 -3.27 1.82 -15.19
C THR A 205 -3.30 2.89 -14.08
N LEU A 206 -3.26 2.48 -12.81
CA LEU A 206 -3.20 3.43 -11.69
C LEU A 206 -1.91 4.26 -11.69
N MET A 207 -0.74 3.62 -11.86
CA MET A 207 0.55 4.32 -11.91
C MET A 207 0.63 5.29 -13.08
N ARG A 208 0.06 4.94 -14.24
CA ARG A 208 -0.04 5.86 -15.39
C ARG A 208 -0.87 7.09 -15.07
N SER A 209 -2.04 6.89 -14.46
CA SER A 209 -2.91 7.99 -14.02
C SER A 209 -2.18 8.92 -13.04
N PHE A 210 -1.50 8.36 -12.03
CA PHE A 210 -0.70 9.12 -11.06
C PHE A 210 0.41 9.96 -11.73
N LEU A 211 1.07 9.41 -12.75
CA LEU A 211 2.13 10.10 -13.50
C LEU A 211 1.59 11.06 -14.58
N TYR A 212 0.27 11.23 -14.69
CA TYR A 212 -0.37 11.99 -15.77
C TYR A 212 0.00 11.50 -17.17
N LEU A 213 0.20 10.18 -17.31
CA LEU A 213 0.48 9.51 -18.57
C LEU A 213 -0.82 8.88 -19.09
N SER A 214 -1.35 9.40 -20.20
CA SER A 214 -2.51 8.83 -20.91
C SER A 214 -2.14 7.56 -21.69
#